data_AF-A0A2G9GG65-F1
#
_entry.id   AF-A0A2G9GG65-F1
#
_cell.length_a   1.000
_cell.length_b   1.000
_cell.length_c   1.000
_cell.angle_alpha   90.00
_cell.angle_beta   90.00
_cell.angle_gamma   90.00
#
_symmetry.space_group_name_H-M   'P 1'
#
loop_
_entity.id
_entity.type
_entity.pdbx_description
1 polymer ?
#
loop_
_entity_poly.entity_id
_entity_poly.type
_entity_poly.pdbx_seq_one_letter_code
_entity_poly.pdbx_strand_id
1 'polypeptide(L)'
;MGSRRGTEFSNYRNPCLTMHQPWASLLVYGIKRIEGRSWPAPIRGRLWIHAASKVPEPETIKAMEDFYREIYAMNGITDVKFPEHYPFSRLLGCVDVVGCVTCEELVSWEAIPESVRIEGQTAFCWLCEQPQRLVVPFEMRGYQGVYNLERKIYEAAVRGLSSVKPPLPVKFPLPNPADRFSLKPGSLASSSNCSTVSEEEKSPSLVAAIAGARAAATQFSKNNNTLQSTSRENIEDGEKPVSSRTRNKLHEEVR
;
A
#
# COMPACT_ATOMS: atom_id res chain seq x y z
N MET A 1 13.16 -22.66 -33.40
CA MET A 1 11.93 -22.81 -32.61
C MET A 1 11.71 -21.54 -31.81
N GLY A 2 10.74 -20.72 -32.22
CA GLY A 2 10.47 -19.44 -31.58
C GLY A 2 9.88 -19.64 -30.20
N SER A 3 10.60 -19.20 -29.17
CA SER A 3 10.09 -19.11 -27.81
C SER A 3 9.03 -18.00 -27.78
N ARG A 4 7.77 -18.41 -27.95
CA ARG A 4 6.61 -17.59 -27.64
C ARG A 4 6.65 -17.34 -26.13
N ARG A 5 7.29 -16.23 -25.72
CA ARG A 5 7.08 -15.68 -24.36
C ARG A 5 5.63 -15.24 -24.33
N GLY A 6 4.76 -16.15 -23.88
CA GLY A 6 3.38 -15.85 -23.60
C GLY A 6 3.33 -14.66 -22.67
N THR A 7 2.64 -13.61 -23.07
CA THR A 7 2.17 -12.56 -22.19
C THR A 7 1.40 -13.28 -21.08
N GLU A 8 2.00 -13.41 -19.89
CA GLU A 8 1.29 -13.92 -18.72
C GLU A 8 0.10 -12.98 -18.48
N PHE A 9 -1.08 -13.39 -18.94
CA PHE A 9 -2.31 -12.75 -18.52
C PHE A 9 -2.36 -12.92 -17.00
N SER A 10 -2.10 -11.84 -16.28
CA SER A 10 -2.12 -11.82 -14.84
C SER A 10 -3.43 -12.48 -14.37
N ASN A 11 -3.36 -13.53 -13.54
CA ASN A 11 -4.51 -14.34 -13.08
C ASN A 11 -5.50 -13.57 -12.18
N TYR A 12 -5.45 -12.25 -12.21
CA TYR A 12 -6.27 -11.35 -11.43
C TYR A 12 -7.53 -10.96 -12.21
N ARG A 13 -8.68 -11.41 -11.72
CA ARG A 13 -10.00 -11.02 -12.23
C ARG A 13 -10.49 -9.76 -11.55
N ASN A 14 -10.40 -9.74 -10.22
CA ASN A 14 -10.85 -8.63 -9.37
C ASN A 14 -9.76 -8.36 -8.31
N PRO A 15 -8.59 -7.85 -8.72
CA PRO A 15 -7.45 -7.71 -7.81
C PRO A 15 -7.79 -6.73 -6.69
N CYS A 16 -7.35 -7.07 -5.48
CA CYS A 16 -7.46 -6.28 -4.28
C CYS A 16 -6.11 -6.26 -3.57
N LEU A 17 -5.80 -5.12 -2.96
CA LEU A 17 -4.62 -4.91 -2.14
C LEU A 17 -5.04 -4.48 -0.74
N THR A 18 -4.51 -5.18 0.26
CA THR A 18 -4.60 -4.75 1.65
C THR A 18 -3.48 -3.75 1.96
N MET A 19 -3.82 -2.61 2.57
CA MET A 19 -2.83 -1.63 3.00
C MET A 19 -3.23 -0.96 4.31
N HIS A 20 -2.25 -0.47 5.06
CA HIS A 20 -2.49 0.16 6.36
C HIS A 20 -3.18 1.51 6.23
N GLN A 21 -3.92 1.89 7.28
CA GLN A 21 -4.36 3.26 7.44
C GLN A 21 -3.20 4.13 7.92
N PRO A 22 -3.17 5.43 7.55
CA PRO A 22 -4.21 6.17 6.81
C PRO A 22 -4.13 6.01 5.27
N TRP A 23 -3.08 5.40 4.73
CA TRP A 23 -2.83 5.35 3.28
C TRP A 23 -3.98 4.73 2.48
N ALA A 24 -4.66 3.70 3.02
CA ALA A 24 -5.82 3.08 2.37
C ALA A 24 -6.92 4.10 2.06
N SER A 25 -7.31 4.91 3.06
CA SER A 25 -8.32 5.95 2.87
C SER A 25 -7.80 7.04 1.95
N LEU A 26 -6.58 7.55 2.21
CA LEU A 26 -6.02 8.64 1.40
C LEU A 26 -5.96 8.30 -0.09
N LEU A 27 -5.72 7.02 -0.43
CA LEU A 27 -5.68 6.54 -1.81
C LEU A 27 -7.08 6.55 -2.46
N VAL A 28 -8.09 5.97 -1.80
CA VAL A 28 -9.46 5.96 -2.37
C VAL A 28 -10.13 7.34 -2.32
N TYR A 29 -9.69 8.25 -1.44
CA TYR A 29 -10.12 9.65 -1.45
C TYR A 29 -9.40 10.49 -2.53
N GLY A 30 -8.46 9.91 -3.28
CA GLY A 30 -7.73 10.63 -4.32
C GLY A 30 -6.73 11.66 -3.80
N ILE A 31 -6.39 11.61 -2.51
CA ILE A 31 -5.40 12.47 -1.88
C ILE A 31 -4.00 11.91 -2.16
N LYS A 32 -3.84 10.60 -1.92
CA LYS A 32 -2.64 9.82 -2.28
C LYS A 32 -2.75 9.35 -3.73
N ARG A 33 -1.66 9.51 -4.49
CA ARG A 33 -1.63 9.23 -5.94
C ARG A 33 -0.66 8.11 -6.31
N ILE A 34 0.32 7.85 -5.44
CA ILE A 34 1.35 6.84 -5.66
C ILE A 34 1.26 5.77 -4.58
N GLU A 35 1.07 4.51 -4.95
CA GLU A 35 1.21 3.38 -4.01
C GLU A 35 2.65 2.84 -4.02
N GLY A 36 3.30 2.81 -2.85
CA GLY A 36 4.70 2.43 -2.71
C GLY A 36 4.86 0.98 -2.27
N ARG A 37 5.67 0.20 -2.99
CA ARG A 37 5.94 -1.22 -2.67
C ARG A 37 7.41 -1.59 -2.91
N SER A 38 7.86 -2.63 -2.22
CA SER A 38 9.19 -3.23 -2.45
C SER A 38 9.24 -4.12 -3.70
N TRP A 39 8.13 -4.22 -4.45
CA TRP A 39 7.98 -5.07 -5.61
C TRP A 39 7.09 -4.39 -6.68
N PRO A 40 7.29 -4.69 -7.98
CA PRO A 40 6.59 -4.01 -9.07
C PRO A 40 5.11 -4.40 -9.16
N ALA A 41 4.28 -3.51 -9.71
CA ALA A 41 2.85 -3.77 -9.87
C ALA A 41 2.58 -4.97 -10.80
N PRO A 42 1.88 -6.02 -10.33
CA PRO A 42 1.64 -7.25 -11.09
C PRO A 42 0.43 -7.12 -12.02
N ILE A 43 -0.27 -5.99 -11.95
CA ILE A 43 -1.53 -5.69 -12.64
C ILE A 43 -1.49 -4.30 -13.28
N ARG A 44 -2.40 -4.08 -14.22
CA ARG A 44 -2.78 -2.76 -14.76
C ARG A 44 -4.31 -2.68 -14.81
N GLY A 45 -4.86 -1.49 -14.59
CA GLY A 45 -6.29 -1.25 -14.45
C GLY A 45 -6.76 -1.32 -13.00
N ARG A 46 -8.06 -1.59 -12.82
CA ARG A 46 -8.73 -1.50 -11.51
C ARG A 46 -8.07 -2.38 -10.45
N LEU A 47 -7.79 -1.77 -9.31
CA LEU A 47 -7.31 -2.38 -8.07
C LEU A 47 -8.23 -1.96 -6.92
N TRP A 48 -8.83 -2.94 -6.26
CA TRP A 48 -9.61 -2.74 -5.05
C TRP A 48 -8.71 -2.49 -3.84
N ILE A 49 -9.13 -1.61 -2.94
CA ILE A 49 -8.36 -1.21 -1.77
C ILE A 49 -9.08 -1.65 -0.50
N HIS A 50 -8.43 -2.50 0.26
CA HIS A 50 -8.85 -2.96 1.57
C HIS A 50 -7.95 -2.34 2.65
N ALA A 51 -8.56 -1.82 3.72
CA ALA A 51 -7.85 -1.32 4.87
C ALA A 51 -7.50 -2.48 5.82
N ALA A 52 -6.20 -2.61 6.12
CA ALA A 52 -5.68 -3.58 7.08
C ALA A 52 -6.33 -3.44 8.46
N SER A 53 -6.17 -4.45 9.31
CA SER A 53 -6.81 -4.51 10.64
C SER A 53 -6.12 -3.72 11.75
N LYS A 54 -4.85 -3.33 11.57
CA LYS A 54 -4.16 -2.49 12.57
C LYS A 54 -4.86 -1.13 12.66
N VAL A 55 -5.29 -0.78 13.88
CA VAL A 55 -5.88 0.51 14.20
C VAL A 55 -4.83 1.61 13.90
N PRO A 56 -5.20 2.67 13.16
CA PRO A 56 -4.27 3.75 12.87
C PRO A 56 -3.98 4.56 14.14
N GLU A 57 -2.70 4.80 14.40
CA GLU A 57 -2.26 5.67 15.49
C GLU A 57 -2.58 7.14 15.13
N PRO A 58 -3.16 7.95 16.04
CA PRO A 58 -3.51 9.34 15.76
C PRO A 58 -2.33 10.18 15.25
N GLU A 59 -1.13 9.93 15.76
CA GLU A 59 0.11 10.59 15.37
C GLU A 59 0.48 10.24 13.92
N THR A 60 0.23 9.00 13.51
CA THR A 60 0.44 8.53 12.13
C THR A 60 -0.54 9.19 11.18
N ILE A 61 -1.82 9.31 11.56
CA ILE A 61 -2.82 10.05 10.79
C ILE A 61 -2.37 11.48 10.62
N LYS A 62 -2.08 12.18 11.72
CA LYS A 62 -1.66 13.58 11.72
C LYS A 62 -0.42 13.81 10.84
N ALA A 63 0.62 12.99 11.00
CA ALA A 63 1.84 13.09 10.21
C ALA A 63 1.58 12.96 8.70
N MET A 64 0.71 12.04 8.30
CA MET A 64 0.35 11.86 6.90
C MET A 64 -0.54 12.98 6.36
N GLU A 65 -1.49 13.48 7.14
CA GLU A 65 -2.30 14.63 6.73
C GLU A 65 -1.46 15.89 6.58
N ASP A 66 -0.53 16.14 7.51
CA ASP A 66 0.41 17.27 7.45
C ASP A 66 1.32 17.14 6.22
N PHE A 67 1.84 15.95 5.94
CA PHE A 67 2.57 15.66 4.71
C PHE A 67 1.75 16.00 3.46
N TYR A 68 0.50 15.53 3.38
CA TYR A 68 -0.33 15.83 2.23
C TYR A 68 -0.70 17.32 2.13
N ARG A 69 -0.96 18.02 3.26
CA ARG A 69 -1.17 19.48 3.27
C ARG A 69 0.01 20.22 2.65
N GLU A 70 1.23 19.90 3.07
CA GLU A 70 2.44 20.57 2.56
C GLU A 70 2.66 20.32 1.07
N ILE A 71 2.54 19.07 0.58
CA ILE A 71 2.75 18.80 -0.85
C ILE A 71 1.66 19.44 -1.73
N TYR A 72 0.41 19.51 -1.26
CA TYR A 72 -0.66 20.19 -2.00
C TYR A 72 -0.50 21.71 -1.98
N ALA A 73 0.02 22.28 -0.88
CA ALA A 73 0.32 23.71 -0.78
C ALA A 73 1.37 24.17 -1.81
N MET A 74 2.31 23.30 -2.22
CA MET A 74 3.24 23.58 -3.32
C MET A 74 2.52 23.89 -4.65
N ASN A 75 1.30 23.38 -4.85
CA ASN A 75 0.46 23.70 -6.01
C ASN A 75 -0.61 24.76 -5.71
N GLY A 76 -0.50 25.48 -4.59
CA GLY A 76 -1.46 26.50 -4.18
C GLY A 76 -2.78 25.94 -3.62
N ILE A 77 -2.84 24.64 -3.30
CA ILE A 77 -4.04 23.99 -2.76
C ILE A 77 -3.90 23.90 -1.23
N THR A 78 -4.65 24.73 -0.52
CA THR A 78 -4.61 24.82 0.95
C THR A 78 -5.82 24.18 1.65
N ASP A 79 -6.96 24.06 0.97
CA ASP A 79 -8.20 23.45 1.50
C ASP A 79 -8.32 21.96 1.11
N VAL A 80 -7.33 21.15 1.50
CA VAL A 80 -7.41 19.69 1.30
C VAL A 80 -8.35 19.10 2.34
N LYS A 81 -9.45 18.50 1.89
CA LYS A 81 -10.43 17.83 2.75
C LYS A 81 -10.03 16.39 3.02
N PHE A 82 -9.62 16.12 4.26
CA PHE A 82 -9.26 14.78 4.71
C PHE A 82 -10.49 13.96 5.14
N PRO A 83 -10.39 12.62 5.13
CA PRO A 83 -11.42 11.75 5.69
C PRO A 83 -11.65 12.05 7.19
N GLU A 84 -12.90 12.20 7.60
CA GLU A 84 -13.25 12.31 9.03
C GLU A 84 -12.94 11.03 9.81
N HIS A 85 -12.99 9.88 9.13
CA HIS A 85 -12.79 8.56 9.71
C HIS A 85 -11.91 7.68 8.81
N TYR A 86 -11.07 6.85 9.44
CA TYR A 86 -10.16 5.91 8.80
C TYR A 86 -10.53 4.46 9.17
N PRO A 87 -11.57 3.87 8.56
CA PRO A 87 -12.06 2.54 8.92
C PRO A 87 -11.02 1.45 8.63
N PHE A 88 -10.83 0.50 9.56
CA PHE A 88 -9.93 -0.65 9.40
C PHE A 88 -10.73 -1.94 9.16
N SER A 89 -10.07 -2.99 8.67
CA SER A 89 -10.68 -4.29 8.32
C SER A 89 -11.83 -4.20 7.31
N ARG A 90 -11.80 -3.23 6.39
CA ARG A 90 -12.88 -2.98 5.44
C ARG A 90 -12.39 -2.73 4.02
N LEU A 91 -13.15 -3.22 3.05
CA LEU A 91 -13.04 -2.83 1.65
C LEU A 91 -13.55 -1.40 1.51
N LEU A 92 -12.73 -0.50 0.96
CA LEU A 92 -13.03 0.93 0.94
C LEU A 92 -13.46 1.45 -0.44
N GLY A 93 -12.99 0.83 -1.51
CA GLY A 93 -13.13 1.38 -2.86
C GLY A 93 -12.10 0.79 -3.81
N CYS A 94 -11.82 1.51 -4.89
CA CYS A 94 -10.81 1.12 -5.87
C CYS A 94 -10.13 2.33 -6.53
N VAL A 95 -9.00 2.05 -7.14
CA VAL A 95 -8.26 2.96 -8.03
C VAL A 95 -7.87 2.22 -9.30
N ASP A 96 -7.45 2.92 -10.33
CA ASP A 96 -6.86 2.31 -11.52
C ASP A 96 -5.34 2.43 -11.49
N VAL A 97 -4.64 1.30 -11.51
CA VAL A 97 -3.17 1.27 -11.63
C VAL A 97 -2.80 1.41 -13.10
N VAL A 98 -2.31 2.58 -13.49
CA VAL A 98 -2.00 2.89 -14.90
C VAL A 98 -0.56 2.62 -15.29
N GLY A 99 0.33 2.49 -14.31
CA GLY A 99 1.75 2.27 -14.54
C GLY A 99 2.49 1.86 -13.27
N CYS A 100 3.74 1.44 -13.46
CA CYS A 100 4.67 1.19 -12.36
C CYS A 100 6.05 1.66 -12.79
N VAL A 101 6.70 2.48 -11.98
CA VAL A 101 8.05 3.01 -12.21
C VAL A 101 8.87 2.86 -10.93
N THR A 102 10.19 3.01 -11.00
CA THR A 102 11.01 3.10 -9.78
C THR A 102 10.89 4.47 -9.12
N CYS A 103 11.32 4.60 -7.86
CA CYS A 103 11.35 5.92 -7.23
C CYS A 103 12.30 6.88 -7.95
N GLU A 104 13.43 6.41 -8.48
CA GLU A 104 14.38 7.25 -9.22
C GLU A 104 13.78 7.78 -10.52
N GLU A 105 13.06 6.92 -11.24
CA GLU A 105 12.33 7.32 -12.45
C GLU A 105 11.25 8.36 -12.12
N LEU A 106 10.44 8.13 -11.08
CA LEU A 106 9.38 9.06 -10.69
C LEU A 106 9.94 10.43 -10.27
N VAL A 107 11.01 10.46 -9.47
CA VAL A 107 11.62 11.71 -9.02
C VAL A 107 12.23 12.49 -10.19
N SER A 108 12.75 11.80 -11.20
CA SER A 108 13.34 12.43 -12.41
C SER A 108 12.28 12.80 -13.47
N TRP A 109 11.00 12.51 -13.24
CA TRP A 109 9.97 12.66 -14.27
C TRP A 109 9.39 14.08 -14.33
N GLU A 110 10.06 14.99 -15.03
CA GLU A 110 9.71 16.42 -15.11
C GLU A 110 8.29 16.72 -15.61
N ALA A 111 7.71 15.82 -16.41
CA ALA A 111 6.33 15.96 -16.89
C ALA A 111 5.28 15.84 -15.78
N ILE A 112 5.66 15.36 -14.59
CA ILE A 112 4.79 15.17 -13.43
C ILE A 112 5.06 16.27 -12.39
N PRO A 113 4.00 16.89 -11.81
CA PRO A 113 4.16 17.90 -10.76
C PRO A 113 5.02 17.42 -9.59
N GLU A 114 5.87 18.29 -9.06
CA GLU A 114 6.78 17.96 -7.96
C GLU A 114 6.05 17.36 -6.74
N SER A 115 4.86 17.88 -6.42
CA SER A 115 4.03 17.37 -5.31
C SER A 115 3.68 15.89 -5.44
N VAL A 116 3.57 15.37 -6.66
CA VAL A 116 3.31 13.94 -6.94
C VAL A 116 4.62 13.17 -6.85
N ARG A 117 5.73 13.73 -7.37
CA ARG A 117 7.05 13.09 -7.35
C ARG A 117 7.54 12.81 -5.92
N ILE A 118 7.26 13.71 -4.98
CA ILE A 118 7.63 13.58 -3.55
C ILE A 118 6.94 12.39 -2.85
N GLU A 119 5.81 11.89 -3.37
CA GLU A 119 5.17 10.67 -2.84
C GLU A 119 5.99 9.41 -3.11
N GLY A 120 6.93 9.45 -4.05
CA GLY A 120 7.82 8.34 -4.42
C GLY A 120 8.89 8.07 -3.36
N GLN A 121 8.52 7.39 -2.28
CA GLN A 121 9.42 7.10 -1.14
C GLN A 121 9.77 5.61 -1.01
N THR A 122 9.39 4.77 -1.99
CA THR A 122 9.62 3.32 -1.97
C THR A 122 10.11 2.85 -3.34
N ALA A 123 10.88 1.75 -3.36
CA ALA A 123 11.55 1.23 -4.55
C ALA A 123 10.67 1.19 -5.82
N PHE A 124 9.43 0.69 -5.70
CA PHE A 124 8.47 0.68 -6.80
C PHE A 124 7.26 1.55 -6.48
N CYS A 125 6.94 2.44 -7.42
CA CYS A 125 5.87 3.41 -7.35
C CYS A 125 4.77 3.00 -8.33
N TRP A 126 3.64 2.56 -7.80
CA TRP A 126 2.44 2.21 -8.57
C TRP A 126 1.63 3.49 -8.79
N LEU A 127 1.38 3.82 -10.04
CA LEU A 127 0.72 5.05 -10.44
C LEU A 127 -0.80 4.83 -10.43
N CYS A 128 -1.51 5.55 -9.57
CA CYS A 128 -2.94 5.33 -9.34
C CYS A 128 -3.75 6.52 -9.84
N GLU A 129 -4.78 6.23 -10.65
CA GLU A 129 -5.75 7.19 -11.15
C GLU A 129 -7.19 6.79 -10.77
N GLN A 130 -8.15 7.64 -11.12
CA GLN A 130 -9.60 7.36 -11.02
C GLN A 130 -10.04 6.77 -9.67
N PRO A 131 -9.79 7.47 -8.56
CA PRO A 131 -10.23 7.01 -7.25
C PRO A 131 -11.75 6.92 -7.17
N GLN A 132 -12.24 5.79 -6.67
CA GLN A 132 -13.65 5.53 -6.41
C GLN A 132 -13.80 4.96 -5.00
N ARG A 133 -14.83 5.40 -4.29
CA ARG A 133 -15.13 4.99 -2.91
C ARG A 133 -16.42 4.21 -2.84
N LEU A 134 -16.47 3.23 -1.94
CA LEU A 134 -17.73 2.63 -1.53
C LEU A 134 -18.47 3.61 -0.63
N VAL A 135 -19.76 3.83 -0.93
CA VAL A 135 -20.66 4.60 -0.06
C VAL A 135 -20.74 3.96 1.32
N VAL A 136 -20.79 2.63 1.37
CA VAL A 136 -20.73 1.83 2.61
C VAL A 136 -19.57 0.83 2.49
N PRO A 137 -18.47 1.01 3.25
CA PRO A 137 -17.35 0.08 3.25
C PRO A 137 -17.75 -1.32 3.76
N PHE A 138 -17.30 -2.37 3.08
CA PHE A 138 -17.65 -3.74 3.42
C PHE A 138 -16.67 -4.35 4.42
N GLU A 139 -17.18 -4.96 5.48
CA GLU A 139 -16.35 -5.72 6.40
C GLU A 139 -15.93 -7.05 5.76
N MET A 140 -14.63 -7.27 5.68
CA MET A 140 -14.06 -8.50 5.15
C MET A 140 -12.62 -8.68 5.61
N ARG A 141 -12.13 -9.92 5.55
CA ARG A 141 -10.73 -10.24 5.82
C ARG A 141 -9.84 -9.77 4.66
N GLY A 142 -8.73 -9.12 5.01
CA GLY A 142 -7.66 -8.80 4.08
C GLY A 142 -6.62 -9.92 4.00
N TYR A 143 -5.89 -9.97 2.88
CA TYR A 143 -4.81 -10.93 2.64
C TYR A 143 -3.51 -10.22 2.27
N GLN A 144 -2.39 -10.93 2.39
CA GLN A 144 -1.07 -10.46 1.97
C GLN A 144 -0.93 -10.52 0.44
N GLY A 145 -0.17 -9.57 -0.12
CA GLY A 145 -0.01 -9.43 -1.56
C GLY A 145 -1.29 -8.95 -2.27
N VAL A 146 -1.30 -9.04 -3.60
CA VAL A 146 -2.51 -8.82 -4.39
C VAL A 146 -3.28 -10.14 -4.49
N TYR A 147 -4.58 -10.09 -4.20
CA TYR A 147 -5.47 -11.25 -4.20
C TYR A 147 -6.76 -10.94 -4.96
N ASN A 148 -7.52 -11.95 -5.38
CA ASN A 148 -8.81 -11.72 -6.02
C ASN A 148 -9.93 -11.58 -4.97
N LEU A 149 -10.78 -10.57 -5.11
CA LEU A 149 -12.03 -10.51 -4.36
C LEU A 149 -12.94 -11.70 -4.70
N GLU A 150 -13.66 -12.18 -3.69
CA GLU A 150 -14.76 -13.11 -3.90
C GLU A 150 -15.82 -12.48 -4.81
N ARG A 151 -16.37 -13.30 -5.71
CA ARG A 151 -17.31 -12.83 -6.73
C ARG A 151 -18.52 -12.09 -6.13
N LYS A 152 -19.09 -12.59 -5.04
CA LYS A 152 -20.24 -11.97 -4.37
C LYS A 152 -19.89 -10.59 -3.80
N ILE A 153 -18.72 -10.46 -3.15
CA ILE A 153 -18.23 -9.19 -2.60
C ILE A 153 -18.00 -8.20 -3.72
N TYR A 154 -17.34 -8.63 -4.81
CA TYR A 154 -17.11 -7.79 -5.98
C TYR A 154 -18.42 -7.28 -6.62
N GLU A 155 -19.37 -8.19 -6.88
CA GLU A 155 -20.66 -7.85 -7.50
C GLU A 155 -21.44 -6.82 -6.65
N ALA A 156 -21.41 -6.95 -5.33
CA ALA A 156 -21.99 -5.98 -4.42
C ALA A 156 -21.21 -4.65 -4.41
N ALA A 157 -19.87 -4.72 -4.42
CA ALA A 157 -19.01 -3.56 -4.28
C ALA A 157 -19.14 -2.64 -5.50
N VAL A 158 -19.19 -3.20 -6.71
CA VAL A 158 -19.37 -2.43 -7.95
C VAL A 158 -20.64 -1.56 -7.90
N ARG A 159 -21.72 -2.07 -7.29
CA ARG A 159 -22.99 -1.34 -7.17
C ARG A 159 -22.93 -0.19 -6.16
N GLY A 160 -21.99 -0.24 -5.21
CA GLY A 160 -21.82 0.75 -4.15
C GLY A 160 -20.73 1.79 -4.44
N LEU A 161 -20.11 1.78 -5.62
CA LEU A 161 -19.05 2.72 -5.97
C LEU A 161 -19.60 4.12 -6.29
N SER A 162 -18.94 5.12 -5.74
CA SER A 162 -19.10 6.53 -6.05
C SER A 162 -17.78 7.11 -6.55
N SER A 163 -17.84 7.92 -7.61
CA SER A 163 -16.68 8.66 -8.09
C SER A 163 -16.21 9.66 -7.04
N VAL A 164 -14.90 9.86 -6.96
CA VAL A 164 -14.29 10.87 -6.08
C VAL A 164 -13.65 11.96 -6.94
N LYS A 165 -13.85 13.22 -6.56
CA LYS A 165 -13.16 14.35 -7.17
C LYS A 165 -11.87 14.60 -6.37
N PRO A 166 -10.69 14.25 -6.90
CA PRO A 166 -9.43 14.47 -6.18
C PRO A 166 -9.13 15.98 -6.05
N PRO A 167 -8.37 16.40 -5.02
CA PRO A 167 -7.98 17.81 -4.86
C PRO A 167 -7.18 18.33 -6.07
N LEU A 168 -6.28 17.50 -6.60
CA LEU A 168 -5.57 17.74 -7.86
C LEU A 168 -5.72 16.49 -8.75
N PRO A 169 -6.53 16.54 -9.82
CA PRO A 169 -6.57 15.48 -10.81
C PRO A 169 -5.20 15.32 -11.47
N VAL A 170 -4.65 14.10 -11.43
CA VAL A 170 -3.38 13.76 -12.08
C VAL A 170 -3.64 12.70 -13.14
N LYS A 171 -2.98 12.87 -14.28
CA LYS A 171 -3.04 11.96 -15.42
C LYS A 171 -1.61 11.65 -15.83
N PHE A 172 -1.18 10.40 -15.66
CA PHE A 172 0.18 9.98 -15.93
C PHE A 172 0.36 9.79 -17.45
N PRO A 173 1.34 10.46 -18.08
CA PRO A 173 1.56 10.33 -19.51
C PRO A 173 2.15 8.95 -19.81
N LEU A 174 1.42 8.16 -20.59
CA LEU A 174 1.88 6.86 -21.07
C LEU A 174 2.80 7.07 -22.30
N PRO A 175 4.00 6.44 -22.36
CA PRO A 175 4.84 6.47 -23.56
C PRO A 175 4.12 5.93 -24.79
N ASN A 176 3.27 4.91 -24.60
CA ASN A 176 2.39 4.40 -25.63
C ASN A 176 0.98 4.21 -25.05
N PRO A 177 0.01 5.08 -25.38
CA PRO A 177 -1.36 4.97 -24.89
C PRO A 177 -2.10 3.69 -25.30
N ALA A 178 -1.69 3.03 -26.37
CA ALA A 178 -2.29 1.76 -26.81
C ALA A 178 -1.79 0.56 -25.98
N ASP A 179 -0.65 0.70 -25.31
CA ASP A 179 -0.06 -0.32 -24.45
C ASP A 179 -0.16 0.06 -22.97
N ARG A 180 -1.05 -0.62 -22.25
CA ARG A 180 -1.26 -0.43 -20.80
C ARG A 180 -0.03 -0.81 -19.95
N PHE A 181 0.93 -1.54 -20.51
CA PHE A 181 2.18 -1.92 -19.85
C PHE A 181 3.38 -1.08 -20.30
N SER A 182 3.15 -0.02 -21.07
CA SER A 182 4.21 0.88 -21.56
C SER A 182 4.97 1.57 -20.42
N LEU A 183 4.28 1.91 -19.33
CA LEU A 183 4.91 2.37 -18.07
C LEU A 183 5.24 1.18 -17.17
N LYS A 184 6.49 0.74 -17.25
CA LYS A 184 7.09 -0.30 -16.42
C LYS A 184 8.45 0.17 -15.89
N PRO A 185 8.98 -0.43 -14.81
CA PRO A 185 10.31 -0.06 -14.32
C PRO A 185 11.38 -0.16 -15.42
N GLY A 186 12.21 0.87 -15.55
CA GLY A 186 13.21 1.02 -16.60
C GLY A 186 12.67 1.58 -17.94
N SER A 187 11.44 2.09 -17.96
CA SER A 187 10.84 2.70 -19.17
C SER A 187 11.11 4.20 -19.28
N LEU A 188 11.50 4.85 -18.19
CA LEU A 188 11.81 6.28 -18.16
C LEU A 188 13.32 6.48 -18.01
N ALA A 189 13.84 7.58 -18.53
CA ALA A 189 15.21 7.97 -18.27
C ALA A 189 15.34 8.39 -16.81
N SER A 190 16.25 7.75 -16.07
CA SER A 190 16.66 8.20 -14.74
C SER A 190 18.01 8.91 -14.83
N SER A 191 18.11 10.10 -14.24
CA SER A 191 19.42 10.71 -14.00
C SER A 191 20.05 10.06 -12.78
N SER A 192 21.31 9.64 -12.88
CA SER A 192 22.07 8.85 -11.89
C SER A 192 22.26 9.49 -10.51
N ASN A 193 21.72 10.68 -10.26
CA ASN A 193 21.87 11.40 -8.99
C ASN A 193 20.80 10.94 -8.00
N CYS A 194 20.81 9.65 -7.68
CA CYS A 194 19.95 9.07 -6.65
C CYS A 194 20.59 9.23 -5.28
N SER A 195 20.46 10.41 -4.70
CA SER A 195 20.43 10.69 -3.25
C SER A 195 20.39 12.20 -3.11
N THR A 196 19.50 12.70 -2.26
CA THR A 196 19.13 14.12 -2.13
C THR A 196 18.33 14.64 -3.33
N VAL A 197 17.01 14.60 -3.20
CA VAL A 197 16.21 15.67 -3.81
C VAL A 197 16.81 16.96 -3.29
N SER A 198 17.14 17.93 -4.15
CA SER A 198 17.72 19.22 -3.80
C SER A 198 17.14 19.75 -2.49
N GLU A 199 17.86 19.52 -1.39
CA GLU A 199 17.43 19.92 -0.04
C GLU A 199 17.46 21.45 0.10
N GLU A 200 18.06 22.13 -0.87
CA GLU A 200 18.38 23.56 -0.86
C GLU A 200 17.21 24.47 -1.26
N GLU A 201 16.11 23.95 -1.85
CA GLU A 201 14.94 24.75 -2.25
C GLU A 201 13.65 24.45 -1.47
N LYS A 202 13.66 23.44 -0.59
CA LYS A 202 12.45 23.03 0.14
C LYS A 202 12.25 23.82 1.42
N SER A 203 11.00 24.22 1.69
CA SER A 203 10.67 24.86 2.97
C SER A 203 10.99 23.92 4.14
N PRO A 204 11.43 24.45 5.30
CA PRO A 204 11.66 23.65 6.49
C PRO A 204 10.41 22.84 6.92
N SER A 205 9.22 23.38 6.69
CA SER A 205 7.93 22.70 6.95
C SER A 205 7.77 21.43 6.11
N LEU A 206 8.05 21.51 4.81
CA LEU A 206 7.95 20.40 3.88
C LEU A 206 8.97 19.30 4.22
N VAL A 207 10.19 19.68 4.56
CA VAL A 207 11.24 18.73 4.98
C VAL A 207 10.81 17.98 6.24
N ALA A 208 10.31 18.70 7.25
CA ALA A 208 9.80 18.09 8.48
C ALA A 208 8.61 17.15 8.21
N ALA A 209 7.70 17.54 7.31
CA ALA A 209 6.55 16.72 6.95
C ALA A 209 6.95 15.45 6.18
N ILE A 210 7.93 15.53 5.26
CA ILE A 210 8.52 14.36 4.59
C ILE A 210 9.16 13.42 5.63
N ALA A 211 9.91 13.95 6.58
CA ALA A 211 10.53 13.15 7.63
C ALA A 211 9.48 12.45 8.52
N GLY A 212 8.41 13.17 8.90
CA GLY A 212 7.27 12.61 9.63
C GLY A 212 6.56 11.48 8.88
N ALA A 213 6.30 11.65 7.59
CA ALA A 213 5.70 10.62 6.73
C ALA A 213 6.58 9.37 6.61
N ARG A 214 7.91 9.55 6.48
CA ARG A 214 8.87 8.44 6.45
C ARG A 214 8.89 7.67 7.76
N ALA A 215 8.96 8.38 8.90
CA ALA A 215 8.90 7.76 10.22
C ALA A 215 7.60 6.95 10.38
N ALA A 216 6.46 7.53 10.01
CA ALA A 216 5.16 6.87 10.00
C ALA A 216 5.14 5.60 9.14
N ALA A 217 5.76 5.59 7.96
CA ALA A 217 5.80 4.40 7.10
C ALA A 217 6.65 3.25 7.70
N THR A 218 7.75 3.56 8.39
CA THR A 218 8.68 2.55 8.94
C THR A 218 8.13 1.76 10.13
N GLN A 219 7.05 2.21 10.79
CA GLN A 219 6.49 1.49 11.94
C GLN A 219 5.96 0.09 11.58
N PHE A 220 5.60 -0.13 10.31
CA PHE A 220 4.98 -1.39 9.85
C PHE A 220 6.01 -2.39 9.30
N SER A 221 7.25 -1.97 9.02
CA SER A 221 8.30 -2.87 8.50
C SER A 221 8.93 -3.73 9.59
N LYS A 222 8.96 -3.26 10.84
CA LYS A 222 9.63 -3.95 11.96
C LYS A 222 8.93 -5.23 12.42
N ASN A 223 7.61 -5.32 12.27
CA ASN A 223 6.82 -6.47 12.78
C ASN A 223 6.92 -7.74 11.93
N ASN A 224 7.38 -7.67 10.67
CA ASN A 224 7.52 -8.85 9.84
C ASN A 224 8.74 -9.72 10.20
N ASN A 225 9.77 -9.14 10.85
CA ASN A 225 10.97 -9.89 11.22
C ASN A 225 10.83 -10.68 12.53
N THR A 226 9.93 -10.27 13.44
CA THR A 226 9.76 -10.93 14.74
C THR A 226 9.03 -12.28 14.64
N LEU A 227 8.30 -12.54 13.53
CA LEU A 227 7.62 -13.80 13.27
C LEU A 227 8.50 -14.87 12.61
N GLN A 228 9.78 -14.59 12.33
CA GLN A 228 10.74 -15.55 11.75
C GLN A 228 11.89 -15.95 12.69
N SER A 229 11.92 -15.48 13.95
CA SER A 229 13.03 -15.78 14.88
C SER A 229 12.69 -16.72 16.04
N THR A 230 11.51 -17.33 16.11
CA THR A 230 11.20 -18.36 17.12
C THR A 230 11.09 -19.74 16.49
N SER A 231 12.17 -20.22 15.89
CA SER A 231 12.36 -21.64 15.57
C SER A 231 13.84 -21.92 15.35
N ARG A 232 14.64 -21.83 16.42
CA ARG A 232 15.99 -22.39 16.55
C ARG A 232 16.47 -22.23 17.99
N GLU A 233 15.99 -23.11 18.85
CA GLU A 233 16.70 -23.43 20.10
C GLU A 233 17.08 -24.92 20.06
N ASN A 234 18.37 -25.11 19.77
CA ASN A 234 19.33 -26.11 20.26
C ASN A 234 18.84 -27.54 20.59
N ILE A 235 19.33 -28.47 19.77
CA ILE A 235 19.55 -29.87 20.15
C ILE A 235 20.98 -29.95 20.71
N GLU A 236 21.13 -30.35 21.96
CA GLU A 236 22.29 -31.12 22.42
C GLU A 236 21.81 -32.16 23.45
N ASP A 237 22.17 -33.41 23.17
CA ASP A 237 21.83 -34.63 23.91
C ASP A 237 22.53 -34.71 25.27
N GLY A 238 21.89 -35.39 26.24
CA GLY A 238 22.56 -35.83 27.45
C GLY A 238 21.64 -36.36 28.56
N GLU A 239 21.44 -37.68 28.55
CA GLU A 239 21.17 -38.54 29.73
C GLU A 239 19.76 -38.58 30.37
N LYS A 240 19.08 -39.73 30.15
CA LYS A 240 18.11 -40.36 31.05
C LYS A 240 18.85 -40.91 32.29
N PRO A 241 18.22 -41.17 33.48
CA PRO A 241 16.96 -41.93 33.58
C PRO A 241 16.05 -41.68 34.80
N VAL A 242 14.94 -42.45 34.80
CA VAL A 242 14.30 -43.15 35.94
C VAL A 242 12.82 -42.83 36.14
N SER A 243 12.08 -43.93 36.04
CA SER A 243 10.66 -44.17 36.28
C SER A 243 10.30 -44.06 37.77
N SER A 244 9.14 -43.47 38.09
CA SER A 244 8.27 -44.02 39.13
C SER A 244 6.80 -43.66 38.88
N ARG A 245 5.97 -44.71 38.83
CA ARG A 245 4.52 -44.66 38.96
C ARG A 245 4.17 -44.32 40.41
N THR A 246 3.21 -43.42 40.66
CA THR A 246 2.18 -43.68 41.68
C THR A 246 0.84 -43.03 41.32
N ARG A 247 -0.16 -43.88 41.45
CA ARG A 247 -1.62 -43.76 41.34
C ARG A 247 -2.17 -42.86 42.46
N ASN A 248 -3.18 -42.04 42.19
CA ASN A 248 -4.23 -41.76 43.18
C ASN A 248 -5.56 -41.53 42.46
N LYS A 249 -6.43 -42.53 42.59
CA LYS A 249 -7.89 -42.45 42.37
C LYS A 249 -8.50 -42.06 43.72
N LEU A 250 -9.42 -41.11 43.71
CA LEU A 250 -10.43 -40.94 44.76
C LEU A 250 -11.79 -40.94 44.05
N HIS A 251 -12.65 -41.89 44.49
CA HIS A 251 -14.10 -41.83 44.76
C HIS A 251 -14.99 -40.90 43.88
N GLU A 252 -16.21 -41.25 43.45
CA GLU A 252 -17.20 -42.23 43.93
C GLU A 252 -18.35 -42.37 42.91
N GLU A 253 -19.11 -43.45 43.07
CA GLU A 253 -20.27 -43.92 42.31
C GLU A 253 -21.50 -43.00 42.37
N VAL A 254 -22.36 -43.02 41.33
CA VAL A 254 -23.83 -43.22 41.49
C VAL A 254 -24.40 -43.90 40.23
N ARG A 255 -24.87 -45.14 40.42
CA ARG A 255 -25.81 -45.97 39.62
C ARG A 255 -25.42 -46.49 38.24
#